data_AF-A0A180EUU5-F1
#
_entry.id   AF-A0A180EUU5-F1
#
_cell.length_a   1.000
_cell.length_b   1.000
_cell.length_c   1.000
_cell.angle_alpha   90.00
_cell.angle_beta   90.00
_cell.angle_gamma   90.00
#
_symmetry.space_group_name_H-M   'P 1'
#
loop_
_entity.id
_entity.type
_entity.pdbx_description
1 polymer ?
#
loop_
_entity_poly.entity_id
_entity_poly.type
_entity_poly.pdbx_seq_one_letter_code
_entity_poly.pdbx_strand_id
1 'polypeptide(L)'
;MVKFLQAKISNTIVAIENVELEFAFPAGKALHPKELLGEIDGSRGTGQTSPDIAFIIRTKSGKKGIILCENKYTEHSFYTCSARKQDKKTGREVNPDPQRCMVVADSNNCDYKSICHQTVWDRKYLNLLIFTDHARITLKRCPAATAGYQLLRQQALAEGIAQSGRYELVVSAVAFDNRNITLKECLKSTGISDFQSEWAELFKGQANFLTWTHQEWIKFVREHKDGKEIDEWLEYLRERYDY
;
A
#
# COMPACT_ATOMS: atom_id res chain seq x y z
N MET A 1 2.07 -0.03 21.58
CA MET A 1 1.46 -0.08 20.23
C MET A 1 0.21 0.80 20.09
N VAL A 2 -0.87 0.63 20.87
CA VAL A 2 -2.09 1.47 20.72
C VAL A 2 -1.80 2.98 20.73
N LYS A 3 -1.02 3.46 21.70
CA LYS A 3 -0.63 4.89 21.79
C LYS A 3 0.13 5.39 20.55
N PHE A 4 0.99 4.55 19.96
CA PHE A 4 1.70 4.89 18.73
C PHE A 4 0.73 5.03 17.56
N LEU A 5 -0.17 4.07 17.37
CA LEU A 5 -1.18 4.15 16.31
C LEU A 5 -2.14 5.31 16.54
N GLN A 6 -2.45 5.66 17.79
CA GLN A 6 -3.23 6.87 18.10
C GLN A 6 -2.53 8.14 17.62
N ALA A 7 -1.22 8.24 17.85
CA ALA A 7 -0.41 9.39 17.45
C ALA A 7 -0.17 9.46 15.94
N LYS A 8 0.01 8.32 15.27
CA LYS A 8 0.34 8.25 13.84
C LYS A 8 -0.86 8.12 12.92
N ILE A 9 -1.95 7.53 13.39
CA ILE A 9 -3.09 7.15 12.55
C ILE A 9 -4.35 7.90 12.95
N SER A 10 -4.85 7.66 14.16
CA SER A 10 -6.05 8.33 14.63
C SER A 10 -6.24 8.20 16.13
N ASN A 11 -6.52 9.31 16.80
CA ASN A 11 -6.87 9.33 18.21
C ASN A 11 -8.21 8.62 18.53
N THR A 12 -8.93 8.16 17.50
CA THR A 12 -10.17 7.37 17.65
C THR A 12 -9.89 5.90 17.97
N ILE A 13 -8.67 5.41 17.74
CA ILE A 13 -8.29 4.03 18.06
C ILE A 13 -8.28 3.86 19.59
N VAL A 14 -8.94 2.81 20.10
CA VAL A 14 -8.95 2.51 21.56
C VAL A 14 -8.29 1.18 21.90
N ALA A 15 -8.25 0.23 20.97
CA ALA A 15 -7.62 -1.07 21.17
C ALA A 15 -7.16 -1.67 19.84
N ILE A 16 -6.17 -2.55 19.91
CA ILE A 16 -5.81 -3.47 18.84
C ILE A 16 -6.40 -4.82 19.22
N GLU A 17 -7.34 -5.31 18.41
CA GLU A 17 -8.03 -6.57 18.63
C GLU A 17 -7.26 -7.75 18.04
N ASN A 18 -6.55 -7.54 16.92
CA ASN A 18 -5.72 -8.55 16.29
C ASN A 18 -4.57 -7.93 15.50
N VAL A 19 -3.50 -8.70 15.30
CA VAL A 19 -2.39 -8.39 14.39
C VAL A 19 -2.18 -9.61 13.50
N GLU A 20 -2.23 -9.41 12.19
CA GLU A 20 -2.05 -10.48 11.21
C GLU A 20 -0.86 -10.17 10.31
N LEU A 21 -0.04 -11.18 10.01
CA LEU A 21 1.11 -11.08 9.12
C LEU A 21 0.75 -11.62 7.73
N GLU A 22 1.30 -10.99 6.68
CA GLU A 22 0.99 -11.30 5.28
C GLU A 22 -0.53 -11.39 5.04
N PHE A 23 -1.22 -10.32 5.41
CA PHE A 23 -2.67 -10.32 5.57
C PHE A 23 -3.40 -10.60 4.26
N ALA A 24 -4.38 -11.49 4.33
CA ALA A 24 -5.44 -11.59 3.35
C ALA A 24 -6.70 -12.08 4.04
N PHE A 25 -7.86 -11.53 3.67
CA PHE A 25 -9.14 -12.10 4.09
C PHE A 25 -9.23 -13.58 3.71
N PRO A 26 -10.08 -14.40 4.36
CA PRO A 26 -10.25 -15.81 4.01
C PRO A 26 -10.71 -16.01 2.56
N ALA A 27 -10.22 -17.08 1.92
CA ALA A 27 -10.60 -17.44 0.55
C ALA A 27 -12.13 -17.61 0.41
N GLY A 28 -12.67 -17.22 -0.75
CA GLY A 28 -14.12 -17.25 -1.03
C GLY A 28 -14.93 -16.14 -0.35
N LYS A 29 -14.28 -15.16 0.32
CA LYS A 29 -14.95 -13.97 0.84
C LYS A 29 -14.79 -12.79 -0.11
N ALA A 30 -15.80 -11.92 -0.16
CA ALA A 30 -15.84 -10.77 -1.07
C ALA A 30 -14.65 -9.81 -0.93
N LEU A 31 -14.06 -9.68 0.26
CA LEU A 31 -12.88 -8.83 0.50
C LEU A 31 -11.54 -9.53 0.26
N HIS A 32 -11.54 -10.81 -0.09
CA HIS A 32 -10.31 -11.51 -0.46
C HIS A 32 -9.72 -10.86 -1.71
N PRO A 33 -8.39 -10.63 -1.81
CA PRO A 33 -7.78 -9.97 -2.97
C PRO A 33 -8.14 -10.62 -4.32
N LYS A 34 -8.23 -11.95 -4.39
CA LYS A 34 -8.81 -12.66 -5.54
C LYS A 34 -10.17 -12.10 -6.00
N GLU A 35 -11.13 -11.98 -5.08
CA GLU A 35 -12.49 -11.54 -5.42
C GLU A 35 -12.56 -10.02 -5.64
N LEU A 36 -11.97 -9.26 -4.71
CA LEU A 36 -12.02 -7.81 -4.65
C LEU A 36 -11.17 -7.15 -5.74
N LEU A 37 -9.95 -7.65 -5.95
CA LEU A 37 -8.96 -7.06 -6.84
C LEU A 37 -8.74 -7.86 -8.13
N GLY A 38 -9.36 -9.04 -8.28
CA GLY A 38 -9.21 -9.90 -9.45
C GLY A 38 -7.92 -10.74 -9.45
N GLU A 39 -7.30 -10.97 -8.28
CA GLU A 39 -5.99 -11.63 -8.19
C GLU A 39 -6.09 -13.16 -8.17
N ILE A 40 -6.57 -13.75 -9.27
CA ILE A 40 -7.03 -15.15 -9.34
C ILE A 40 -5.90 -16.19 -9.22
N ASP A 41 -4.72 -15.92 -9.79
CA ASP A 41 -3.59 -16.86 -9.81
C ASP A 41 -2.46 -16.46 -8.84
N GLY A 42 -2.80 -15.70 -7.80
CA GLY A 42 -1.83 -15.26 -6.79
C GLY A 42 -1.87 -16.11 -5.52
N SER A 43 -0.75 -16.13 -4.81
CA SER A 43 -0.69 -16.48 -3.39
C SER A 43 0.01 -15.37 -2.60
N ARG A 44 0.02 -15.46 -1.27
CA ARG A 44 0.76 -14.51 -0.41
C ARG A 44 2.21 -14.42 -0.87
N GLY A 45 2.72 -13.20 -1.01
CA GLY A 45 4.06 -12.92 -1.56
C GLY A 45 4.22 -13.07 -3.08
N THR A 46 3.26 -13.64 -3.80
CA THR A 46 3.37 -13.88 -5.25
C THR A 46 2.07 -13.61 -6.01
N GLY A 47 1.99 -12.46 -6.70
CA GLY A 47 0.85 -12.16 -7.58
C GLY A 47 -0.49 -11.88 -6.86
N GLN A 48 -0.53 -12.00 -5.53
CA GLN A 48 -1.59 -11.53 -4.63
C GLN A 48 -1.07 -10.37 -3.77
N THR A 49 -1.98 -9.48 -3.39
CA THR A 49 -1.74 -8.36 -2.49
C THR A 49 -1.91 -8.90 -1.09
N SER A 50 -0.84 -8.87 -0.31
CA SER A 50 -0.82 -9.34 1.05
C SER A 50 0.00 -8.35 1.87
N PRO A 51 -0.62 -7.30 2.44
CA PRO A 51 0.10 -6.34 3.27
C PRO A 51 0.88 -7.08 4.36
N ASP A 52 2.12 -6.66 4.60
CA ASP A 52 3.02 -7.35 5.54
C ASP A 52 2.40 -7.48 6.93
N ILE A 53 1.67 -6.44 7.35
CA ILE A 53 0.98 -6.41 8.65
C ILE A 53 -0.42 -5.82 8.47
N ALA A 54 -1.42 -6.44 9.09
CA ALA A 54 -2.72 -5.82 9.32
C ALA A 54 -3.02 -5.70 10.81
N PHE A 55 -3.36 -4.48 11.25
CA PHE A 55 -3.88 -4.24 12.60
C PHE A 55 -5.41 -4.17 12.53
N ILE A 56 -6.08 -5.12 13.16
CA ILE A 56 -7.53 -5.04 13.39
C ILE A 56 -7.72 -4.25 14.69
N ILE A 57 -8.41 -3.11 14.60
CA ILE A 57 -8.54 -2.19 15.72
C ILE A 57 -10.00 -1.96 16.09
N ARG A 58 -10.22 -1.50 17.32
CA ARG A 58 -11.52 -0.97 17.77
C ARG A 58 -11.41 0.54 17.91
N THR A 59 -12.43 1.25 17.45
CA THR A 59 -12.53 2.71 17.54
C THR A 59 -13.36 3.15 18.76
N LYS A 60 -13.34 4.45 19.07
CA LYS A 60 -14.15 5.07 20.14
C LYS A 60 -15.65 4.86 19.97
N SER A 61 -16.15 4.67 18.75
CA SER A 61 -17.56 4.35 18.50
C SER A 61 -17.91 2.88 18.79
N GLY A 62 -16.90 2.06 19.13
CA GLY A 62 -17.03 0.61 19.31
C GLY A 62 -16.97 -0.19 18.00
N LYS A 63 -16.85 0.47 16.84
CA LYS A 63 -16.73 -0.19 15.53
C LYS A 63 -15.30 -0.67 15.26
N LYS A 64 -15.18 -1.56 14.28
CA LYS A 64 -13.88 -2.06 13.81
C LYS A 64 -13.23 -1.08 12.84
N GLY A 65 -11.91 -0.99 12.90
CA GLY A 65 -11.06 -0.44 11.87
C GLY A 65 -10.00 -1.45 11.44
N ILE A 66 -9.33 -1.15 10.33
CA ILE A 66 -8.21 -1.94 9.82
C ILE A 66 -7.11 -1.03 9.27
N ILE A 67 -5.88 -1.30 9.66
CA ILE A 67 -4.68 -0.62 9.14
C ILE A 67 -3.85 -1.67 8.41
N LEU A 68 -3.70 -1.52 7.11
CA LEU A 68 -2.88 -2.37 6.24
C LEU A 68 -1.53 -1.70 6.08
N CYS A 69 -0.45 -2.35 6.51
CA CYS A 69 0.89 -1.80 6.49
C CYS A 69 1.81 -2.64 5.60
N GLU A 70 2.43 -1.99 4.62
CA GLU A 70 3.62 -2.49 3.94
C GLU A 70 4.85 -2.04 4.74
N ASN A 71 5.85 -2.89 4.88
CA ASN A 71 7.04 -2.66 5.69
C ASN A 71 8.29 -2.69 4.79
N LYS A 72 8.99 -1.57 4.65
CA LYS A 72 10.11 -1.37 3.71
C LYS A 72 11.41 -1.11 4.44
N TYR A 73 12.20 -2.16 4.68
CA TYR A 73 13.49 -2.04 5.38
C TYR A 73 14.59 -1.56 4.45
N THR A 74 14.82 -2.27 3.34
CA THR A 74 15.98 -2.04 2.45
C THR A 74 15.60 -1.93 0.99
N GLU A 75 14.33 -2.18 0.66
CA GLU A 75 13.80 -2.08 -0.68
C GLU A 75 13.90 -0.65 -1.20
N HIS A 76 14.24 -0.52 -2.49
CA HIS A 76 14.47 0.77 -3.12
C HIS A 76 13.24 1.32 -3.87
N SER A 77 12.16 0.55 -3.96
CA SER A 77 10.92 0.93 -4.66
C SER A 77 9.73 0.04 -4.28
N PHE A 78 8.56 0.30 -4.85
CA PHE A 78 7.37 -0.56 -4.79
C PHE A 78 7.18 -1.37 -6.08
N TYR A 79 8.27 -1.58 -6.82
CA TYR A 79 8.40 -2.36 -8.05
C TYR A 79 7.55 -1.87 -9.23
N THR A 80 7.91 -2.38 -10.41
CA THR A 80 7.20 -2.15 -11.68
C THR A 80 5.97 -3.05 -11.79
N CYS A 81 4.94 -2.52 -12.46
CA CYS A 81 3.73 -3.25 -12.83
C CYS A 81 4.07 -4.51 -13.63
N SER A 82 3.59 -5.66 -13.15
CA SER A 82 3.80 -6.94 -13.82
C SER A 82 3.20 -6.97 -15.22
N ALA A 83 2.03 -6.36 -15.45
CA ALA A 83 1.40 -6.26 -16.76
C ALA A 83 2.09 -5.29 -17.72
N ARG A 84 3.08 -4.52 -17.28
CA ARG A 84 3.92 -3.75 -18.20
C ARG A 84 5.06 -4.61 -18.78
N LYS A 85 5.49 -5.64 -18.04
CA LYS A 85 6.54 -6.55 -18.49
C LYS A 85 5.99 -7.45 -19.59
N GLN A 86 6.71 -7.57 -20.69
CA GLN A 86 6.35 -8.48 -21.79
C GLN A 86 6.91 -9.89 -21.50
N ASP A 87 6.49 -10.48 -20.39
CA ASP A 87 6.98 -11.80 -19.96
C ASP A 87 6.01 -12.93 -20.34
N LYS A 88 6.40 -13.72 -21.35
CA LYS A 88 5.65 -14.88 -21.83
C LYS A 88 5.60 -16.05 -20.83
N LYS A 89 6.47 -16.07 -19.81
CA LYS A 89 6.56 -17.20 -18.85
C LYS A 89 5.35 -17.30 -17.92
N THR A 90 4.57 -16.24 -17.80
CA THR A 90 3.42 -16.19 -16.87
C THR A 90 2.17 -16.87 -17.41
N GLY A 91 2.15 -17.27 -18.68
CA GLY A 91 0.96 -17.82 -19.34
C GLY A 91 -0.17 -16.81 -19.56
N ARG A 92 0.03 -15.55 -19.15
CA ARG A 92 -0.95 -14.46 -19.33
C ARG A 92 -0.76 -13.76 -20.66
N GLU A 93 -1.84 -13.14 -21.13
CA GLU A 93 -1.80 -12.32 -22.34
C GLU A 93 -0.77 -11.20 -22.21
N VAL A 94 0.18 -11.17 -23.14
CA VAL A 94 1.27 -10.21 -23.16
C VAL A 94 0.73 -8.82 -23.47
N ASN A 95 1.23 -7.81 -22.77
CA ASN A 95 0.90 -6.44 -23.06
C ASN A 95 1.42 -6.03 -24.47
N PRO A 96 0.50 -5.71 -25.41
CA PRO A 96 0.90 -5.39 -26.78
C PRO A 96 1.57 -4.01 -26.91
N ASP A 97 1.34 -3.12 -25.95
CA ASP A 97 1.93 -1.77 -25.93
C ASP A 97 2.20 -1.31 -24.48
N PRO A 98 3.42 -1.58 -23.95
CA PRO A 98 3.84 -1.09 -22.64
C PRO A 98 4.08 0.42 -22.54
N GLN A 99 4.07 1.16 -23.66
CA GLN A 99 4.34 2.60 -23.67
C GLN A 99 3.09 3.43 -23.39
N ARG A 100 1.89 2.89 -23.59
CA ARG A 100 0.65 3.60 -23.26
C ARG A 100 0.57 4.09 -21.82
N CYS A 101 1.16 3.38 -20.87
CA CYS A 101 1.18 3.82 -19.46
C CYS A 101 2.25 4.89 -19.15
N MET A 102 3.07 5.28 -20.13
CA MET A 102 4.17 6.25 -20.00
C MET A 102 3.77 7.68 -20.42
N VAL A 103 2.51 7.88 -20.79
CA VAL A 103 1.96 9.19 -21.19
C VAL A 103 1.44 9.98 -19.98
N VAL A 104 1.47 11.31 -20.09
CA VAL A 104 0.96 12.24 -19.07
C VAL A 104 -0.55 12.07 -18.93
N ALA A 105 -1.07 12.06 -17.70
CA ALA A 105 -2.48 11.81 -17.43
C ALA A 105 -3.40 12.86 -18.10
N ASP A 106 -2.97 14.12 -18.15
CA ASP A 106 -3.71 15.21 -18.79
C ASP A 106 -3.59 15.23 -20.33
N SER A 107 -2.57 14.59 -20.90
CA SER A 107 -2.41 14.56 -22.36
C SER A 107 -3.49 13.69 -23.00
N ASN A 108 -4.27 14.28 -23.92
CA ASN A 108 -5.29 13.59 -24.73
C ASN A 108 -6.42 12.91 -23.93
N ASN A 109 -6.83 13.43 -22.77
CA ASN A 109 -7.80 12.76 -21.88
C ASN A 109 -7.38 11.32 -21.52
N CYS A 110 -6.08 11.09 -21.27
CA CYS A 110 -5.56 9.77 -20.93
C CYS A 110 -6.15 9.26 -19.61
N ASP A 111 -7.19 8.44 -19.71
CA ASP A 111 -7.72 7.67 -18.58
C ASP A 111 -6.89 6.40 -18.38
N TYR A 112 -6.05 6.37 -17.35
CA TYR A 112 -5.27 5.17 -17.03
C TYR A 112 -6.14 3.92 -16.86
N LYS A 113 -7.40 4.06 -16.45
CA LYS A 113 -8.33 2.93 -16.34
C LYS A 113 -8.62 2.30 -17.70
N SER A 114 -8.85 3.11 -18.73
CA SER A 114 -9.18 2.64 -20.08
C SER A 114 -8.01 1.99 -20.79
N ILE A 115 -6.77 2.40 -20.48
CA ILE A 115 -5.56 1.89 -21.13
C ILE A 115 -4.82 0.81 -20.32
N CYS A 116 -5.25 0.47 -19.11
CA CYS A 116 -4.49 -0.43 -18.24
C CYS A 116 -4.56 -1.89 -18.71
N HIS A 117 -3.42 -2.52 -19.06
CA HIS A 117 -3.39 -3.96 -19.42
C HIS A 117 -3.83 -4.89 -18.30
N GLN A 118 -3.79 -4.45 -17.05
CA GLN A 118 -4.21 -5.28 -15.92
C GLN A 118 -5.69 -5.68 -16.02
N THR A 119 -6.53 -4.93 -16.74
CA THR A 119 -7.95 -5.27 -16.95
C THR A 119 -8.13 -6.49 -17.87
N VAL A 120 -7.20 -6.72 -18.80
CA VAL A 120 -7.14 -7.95 -19.62
C VAL A 120 -6.86 -9.17 -18.74
N TRP A 121 -6.22 -8.97 -17.59
CA TRP A 121 -5.99 -10.00 -16.58
C TRP A 121 -7.04 -9.98 -15.46
N ASP A 122 -8.21 -9.39 -15.73
CA ASP A 122 -9.34 -9.24 -14.81
C ASP A 122 -9.03 -8.48 -13.50
N ARG A 123 -7.91 -7.76 -13.43
CA ARG A 123 -7.56 -6.99 -12.24
C ARG A 123 -8.41 -5.73 -12.13
N LYS A 124 -8.82 -5.43 -10.90
CA LYS A 124 -9.82 -4.39 -10.59
C LYS A 124 -9.24 -3.16 -9.90
N TYR A 125 -7.91 -3.00 -9.84
CA TYR A 125 -7.27 -1.94 -9.04
C TYR A 125 -7.80 -0.53 -9.39
N LEU A 126 -7.81 -0.18 -10.69
CA LEU A 126 -8.28 1.13 -11.17
C LEU A 126 -9.82 1.22 -11.26
N ASN A 127 -10.56 0.14 -10.98
CA ASN A 127 -12.01 0.22 -10.80
C ASN A 127 -12.37 0.74 -9.40
N LEU A 128 -11.49 0.50 -8.42
CA LEU A 128 -11.68 0.90 -7.03
C LEU A 128 -11.10 2.30 -6.76
N LEU A 129 -10.03 2.66 -7.46
CA LEU A 129 -9.35 3.95 -7.31
C LEU A 129 -9.93 5.00 -8.24
N ILE A 130 -10.18 6.20 -7.70
CA ILE A 130 -10.64 7.37 -8.46
C ILE A 130 -9.55 8.43 -8.38
N PHE A 131 -8.94 8.77 -9.51
CA PHE A 131 -7.95 9.85 -9.55
C PHE A 131 -8.59 11.23 -9.31
N THR A 132 -7.91 12.08 -8.54
CA THR A 132 -8.28 13.50 -8.36
C THR A 132 -7.87 14.33 -9.57
N ASP A 133 -8.39 15.56 -9.68
CA ASP A 133 -7.92 16.52 -10.69
C ASP A 133 -6.44 16.89 -10.47
N HIS A 134 -6.01 16.97 -9.21
CA HIS A 134 -4.60 17.14 -8.86
C HIS A 134 -3.74 16.02 -9.48
N ALA A 135 -4.17 14.77 -9.37
CA ALA A 135 -3.45 13.64 -9.96
C ALA A 135 -3.28 13.78 -11.48
N ARG A 136 -4.28 14.32 -12.19
CA ARG A 136 -4.22 14.51 -13.64
C ARG A 136 -3.13 15.48 -14.05
N ILE A 137 -2.95 16.55 -13.26
CA ILE A 137 -1.96 17.60 -13.50
C ILE A 137 -0.56 17.13 -13.06
N THR A 138 -0.47 16.38 -11.97
CA THR A 138 0.81 15.93 -11.39
C THR A 138 1.42 14.75 -12.13
N LEU A 139 0.61 13.78 -12.57
CA LEU A 139 1.11 12.51 -13.07
C LEU A 139 1.64 12.59 -14.52
N LYS A 140 2.94 12.38 -14.65
CA LYS A 140 3.66 12.30 -15.93
C LYS A 140 3.56 10.95 -16.63
N ARG A 141 3.07 9.93 -15.90
CA ARG A 141 2.87 8.53 -16.30
C ARG A 141 2.13 7.79 -15.20
N CYS A 142 1.61 6.60 -15.50
CA CYS A 142 1.00 5.75 -14.49
C CYS A 142 2.03 5.43 -13.39
N PRO A 143 1.71 5.63 -12.10
CA PRO A 143 2.67 5.43 -11.01
C PRO A 143 3.14 3.98 -10.89
N ALA A 144 2.26 3.02 -11.18
CA ALA A 144 2.61 1.61 -11.17
C ALA A 144 3.53 1.21 -12.34
N ALA A 145 3.66 2.01 -13.39
CA ALA A 145 4.47 1.67 -14.56
C ALA A 145 5.97 1.52 -14.23
N THR A 146 6.47 2.31 -13.27
CA THR A 146 7.89 2.41 -12.95
C THR A 146 8.24 1.87 -11.57
N ALA A 147 7.54 2.30 -10.52
CA ALA A 147 7.99 2.00 -9.16
C ALA A 147 6.88 1.96 -8.11
N GLY A 148 5.61 2.22 -8.46
CA GLY A 148 4.49 2.34 -7.51
C GLY A 148 3.53 1.15 -7.47
N TYR A 149 3.90 -0.02 -8.00
CA TYR A 149 2.93 -1.10 -8.22
C TYR A 149 2.37 -1.69 -6.92
N GLN A 150 3.21 -1.98 -5.93
CA GLN A 150 2.72 -2.49 -4.64
C GLN A 150 1.84 -1.45 -3.91
N LEU A 151 2.26 -0.17 -3.89
CA LEU A 151 1.43 0.91 -3.31
C LEU A 151 0.06 0.99 -3.96
N LEU A 152 -0.01 0.95 -5.29
CA LEU A 152 -1.27 1.04 -6.02
C LEU A 152 -2.21 -0.13 -5.68
N ARG A 153 -1.68 -1.34 -5.56
CA ARG A 153 -2.47 -2.52 -5.21
C ARG A 153 -2.95 -2.49 -3.75
N GLN A 154 -2.09 -2.10 -2.82
CA GLN A 154 -2.47 -1.94 -1.42
C GLN A 154 -3.50 -0.83 -1.24
N GLN A 155 -3.33 0.30 -1.94
CA GLN A 155 -4.31 1.39 -1.90
C GLN A 155 -5.66 0.94 -2.47
N ALA A 156 -5.67 0.19 -3.58
CA ALA A 156 -6.90 -0.38 -4.12
C ALA A 156 -7.55 -1.39 -3.16
N LEU A 157 -6.77 -2.20 -2.46
CA LEU A 157 -7.26 -3.10 -1.41
C LEU A 157 -7.94 -2.32 -0.28
N ALA A 158 -7.26 -1.31 0.25
CA ALA A 158 -7.76 -0.47 1.32
C ALA A 158 -9.05 0.25 0.90
N GLU A 159 -9.09 0.82 -0.31
CA GLU A 159 -10.25 1.51 -0.83
C GLU A 159 -11.45 0.56 -1.02
N GLY A 160 -11.24 -0.63 -1.59
CA GLY A 160 -12.29 -1.64 -1.71
C GLY A 160 -12.83 -2.14 -0.36
N ILE A 161 -11.97 -2.24 0.66
CA ILE A 161 -12.41 -2.56 2.02
C ILE A 161 -13.24 -1.42 2.61
N ALA A 162 -12.81 -0.17 2.43
CA ALA A 162 -13.55 1.00 2.93
C ALA A 162 -14.94 1.08 2.29
N GLN A 163 -15.03 0.94 0.96
CA GLN A 163 -16.29 0.94 0.20
C GLN A 163 -17.27 -0.16 0.64
N SER A 164 -16.80 -1.24 1.27
CA SER A 164 -17.68 -2.29 1.80
C SER A 164 -18.50 -1.86 3.03
N GLY A 165 -18.13 -0.74 3.68
CA GLY A 165 -18.77 -0.25 4.90
C GLY A 165 -18.56 -1.13 6.14
N ARG A 166 -17.75 -2.20 6.05
CA ARG A 166 -17.51 -3.14 7.17
C ARG A 166 -16.58 -2.59 8.25
N TYR A 167 -15.77 -1.58 7.92
CA TYR A 167 -14.81 -0.96 8.81
C TYR A 167 -15.03 0.55 8.81
N GLU A 168 -15.04 1.15 10.01
CA GLU A 168 -15.20 2.60 10.18
C GLU A 168 -13.93 3.37 9.81
N LEU A 169 -12.77 2.79 10.12
CA LEU A 169 -11.46 3.36 9.79
C LEU A 169 -10.70 2.35 8.93
N VAL A 170 -10.29 2.76 7.73
CA VAL A 170 -9.45 1.97 6.85
C VAL A 170 -8.24 2.78 6.43
N VAL A 171 -7.04 2.27 6.70
CA VAL A 171 -5.79 2.95 6.39
C VAL A 171 -4.87 2.03 5.59
N SER A 172 -4.38 2.53 4.45
CA SER A 172 -3.21 2.01 3.76
C SER A 172 -1.98 2.71 4.32
N ALA A 173 -0.98 1.94 4.75
CA ALA A 173 0.17 2.48 5.44
C ALA A 173 1.49 1.92 4.90
N VAL A 174 2.55 2.72 5.07
CA VAL A 174 3.92 2.31 4.81
C VAL A 174 4.78 2.63 6.03
N ALA A 175 5.38 1.58 6.59
CA ALA A 175 6.50 1.69 7.51
C ALA A 175 7.80 1.61 6.69
N PHE A 176 8.74 2.52 6.90
CA PHE A 176 9.98 2.53 6.11
C PHE A 176 11.19 3.12 6.85
N ASP A 177 12.40 2.89 6.34
CA ASP A 177 13.61 3.53 6.87
C ASP A 177 13.75 4.98 6.34
N ASN A 178 13.79 5.98 7.23
CA ASN A 178 13.92 7.38 6.82
C ASN A 178 15.22 7.70 6.06
N ARG A 179 16.27 6.89 6.25
CA ARG A 179 17.56 7.05 5.56
C ARG A 179 17.48 6.58 4.11
N ASN A 180 16.45 5.82 3.73
CA ASN A 180 16.27 5.29 2.38
C ASN A 180 15.73 6.35 1.42
N ILE A 181 16.60 7.25 0.97
CA ILE A 181 16.27 8.31 0.01
C ILE A 181 15.79 7.73 -1.32
N THR A 182 16.37 6.60 -1.76
CA THR A 182 15.98 5.95 -3.02
C THR A 182 14.51 5.52 -3.01
N LEU A 183 14.03 4.95 -1.91
CA LEU A 183 12.62 4.59 -1.76
C LEU A 183 11.73 5.84 -1.74
N LYS A 184 12.10 6.88 -0.97
CA LYS A 184 11.34 8.14 -0.89
C LYS A 184 11.13 8.79 -2.24
N GLU A 185 12.18 8.81 -3.07
CA GLU A 185 12.16 9.45 -4.39
C GLU A 185 11.81 8.48 -5.54
N CYS A 186 11.46 7.22 -5.27
CA CYS A 186 11.32 6.21 -6.33
C CYS A 186 10.22 6.54 -7.36
N LEU A 187 9.26 7.39 -6.98
CA LEU A 187 8.16 7.85 -7.84
C LEU A 187 8.43 9.19 -8.54
N LYS A 188 9.61 9.80 -8.38
CA LYS A 188 9.93 11.12 -8.98
C LYS A 188 9.71 11.18 -10.48
N SER A 189 9.99 10.07 -11.17
CA SER A 189 9.77 9.93 -12.61
C SER A 189 8.29 10.00 -13.03
N THR A 190 7.37 9.82 -12.09
CA THR A 190 5.92 9.88 -12.29
C THR A 190 5.34 11.24 -11.94
N GLY A 191 6.15 12.16 -11.43
CA GLY A 191 5.71 13.47 -10.95
C GLY A 191 5.55 13.57 -9.43
N ILE A 192 5.69 12.46 -8.70
CA ILE A 192 5.53 12.39 -7.24
C ILE A 192 6.92 12.47 -6.61
N SER A 193 7.26 13.56 -5.93
CA SER A 193 8.62 13.75 -5.39
C SER A 193 8.82 13.02 -4.06
N ASP A 194 7.80 13.02 -3.20
CA ASP A 194 7.76 12.29 -1.94
C ASP A 194 6.43 11.55 -1.77
N PHE A 195 6.49 10.21 -1.78
CA PHE A 195 5.29 9.39 -1.64
C PHE A 195 4.59 9.58 -0.29
N GLN A 196 5.29 10.05 0.74
CA GLN A 196 4.73 10.20 2.09
C GLN A 196 3.61 11.23 2.14
N SER A 197 3.75 12.33 1.41
CA SER A 197 2.79 13.43 1.38
C SER A 197 1.93 13.42 0.11
N GLU A 198 2.50 13.09 -1.04
CA GLU A 198 1.84 13.30 -2.33
C GLU A 198 1.00 12.11 -2.79
N TRP A 199 1.24 10.90 -2.27
CA TRP A 199 0.52 9.69 -2.73
C TRP A 199 -0.99 9.74 -2.40
N ALA A 200 -1.33 10.22 -1.20
CA ALA A 200 -2.71 10.32 -0.74
C ALA A 200 -3.54 11.28 -1.62
N GLU A 201 -2.91 12.35 -2.10
CA GLU A 201 -3.56 13.41 -2.88
C GLU A 201 -4.00 12.95 -4.28
N LEU A 202 -3.44 11.82 -4.75
CA LEU A 202 -3.76 11.28 -6.06
C LEU A 202 -5.17 10.70 -6.15
N PHE A 203 -5.74 10.26 -5.02
CA PHE A 203 -6.97 9.47 -5.01
C PHE A 203 -8.07 10.15 -4.21
N LYS A 204 -9.25 10.22 -4.80
CA LYS A 204 -10.48 10.45 -4.07
C LYS A 204 -10.96 9.11 -3.54
N GLY A 205 -11.11 8.97 -2.24
CA GLY A 205 -11.46 7.69 -1.63
C GLY A 205 -11.95 7.80 -0.19
N GLN A 206 -12.33 6.66 0.36
CA GLN A 206 -12.73 6.49 1.76
C GLN A 206 -11.58 5.97 2.62
N ALA A 207 -10.57 5.33 2.02
CA ALA A 207 -9.39 4.87 2.74
C ALA A 207 -8.34 5.99 2.87
N ASN A 208 -7.75 6.12 4.06
CA ASN A 208 -6.63 7.03 4.29
C ASN A 208 -5.31 6.39 3.82
N PHE A 209 -4.33 7.23 3.48
CA PHE A 209 -2.95 6.83 3.29
C PHE A 209 -2.04 7.56 4.28
N LEU A 210 -1.20 6.83 5.00
CA LEU A 210 -0.32 7.38 6.03
C LEU A 210 1.03 6.65 6.02
N THR A 211 2.07 7.29 6.57
CA THR A 211 3.39 6.69 6.69
C THR A 211 3.96 6.92 8.09
N TRP A 212 4.91 6.07 8.47
CA TRP A 212 5.78 6.31 9.61
C TRP A 212 7.13 5.64 9.37
N THR A 213 8.13 6.07 10.13
CA THR A 213 9.48 5.54 9.98
C THR A 213 9.76 4.44 11.01
N HIS A 214 10.68 3.53 10.68
CA HIS A 214 11.17 2.54 11.64
C HIS A 214 11.81 3.20 12.86
N GLN A 215 12.51 4.32 12.65
CA GLN A 215 13.11 5.10 13.72
C GLN A 215 12.07 5.65 14.71
N GLU A 216 10.94 6.16 14.21
CA GLU A 216 9.83 6.60 15.06
C GLU A 216 9.23 5.45 15.85
N TRP A 217 9.05 4.29 15.21
CA TRP A 217 8.55 3.09 15.86
C TRP A 217 9.49 2.62 16.97
N ILE A 218 10.79 2.50 16.67
CA ILE A 218 11.80 1.99 17.60
C ILE A 218 12.01 2.96 18.76
N LYS A 219 12.02 4.27 18.50
CA LYS A 219 12.02 5.29 19.54
C LYS A 219 10.83 5.10 20.48
N PHE A 220 9.63 4.94 19.93
CA PHE A 220 8.44 4.72 20.74
C PHE A 220 8.56 3.45 21.61
N VAL A 221 9.05 2.33 21.04
CA VAL A 221 9.24 1.09 21.80
C VAL A 221 10.25 1.28 22.93
N ARG A 222 11.39 1.94 22.69
CA ARG A 222 12.39 2.23 23.73
C ARG A 222 11.83 3.03 24.90
N GLU A 223 10.96 4.00 24.63
CA GLU A 223 10.33 4.85 25.64
C GLU A 223 9.21 4.15 26.41
N HIS A 224 8.68 3.03 25.90
CA HIS A 224 7.49 2.36 26.43
C HIS A 224 7.67 0.85 26.63
N LYS A 225 8.93 0.37 26.66
CA LYS A 225 9.24 -1.05 26.80
C LYS A 225 8.92 -1.55 28.21
N ASP A 226 8.50 -2.81 28.28
CA ASP A 226 8.44 -3.59 29.51
C ASP A 226 8.85 -5.02 29.18
N GLY A 227 9.73 -5.61 29.98
CA GLY A 227 10.23 -6.98 29.79
C GLY A 227 11.49 -7.14 28.94
N LYS A 228 12.19 -8.26 29.19
CA LYS A 228 13.51 -8.59 28.64
C LYS A 228 13.48 -8.97 27.15
N GLU A 229 12.40 -9.56 26.66
CA GLU A 229 12.26 -9.96 25.25
C GLU A 229 12.32 -8.76 24.30
N ILE A 230 11.85 -7.60 24.74
CA ILE A 230 11.93 -6.35 23.96
C ILE A 230 13.37 -5.88 23.84
N ASP A 231 14.19 -6.09 24.88
CA ASP A 231 15.60 -5.70 24.86
C ASP A 231 16.40 -6.54 23.86
N GLU A 232 16.16 -7.85 23.82
CA GLU A 232 16.78 -8.76 22.86
C GLU A 232 16.36 -8.42 21.41
N TRP A 233 15.09 -8.09 21.20
CA TRP A 233 14.61 -7.64 19.89
C TRP A 233 15.21 -6.29 19.46
N LEU A 234 15.32 -5.32 20.38
CA LEU A 234 15.95 -4.03 20.10
C LEU A 234 17.44 -4.19 19.78
N GLU A 235 18.13 -5.12 20.46
CA GLU A 235 19.52 -5.45 20.19
C GLU A 235 19.69 -6.05 18.78
N TYR A 236 18.85 -7.02 18.43
CA TYR A 236 18.82 -7.56 17.06
C TYR A 236 18.61 -6.48 16.00
N LEU A 237 17.68 -5.55 16.23
CA LEU A 237 17.42 -4.46 15.29
C LEU A 237 18.61 -3.50 15.19
N ARG A 238 19.30 -3.21 16.30
CA ARG A 238 20.52 -2.43 16.31
C ARG A 238 21.61 -3.10 15.49
N GLU A 239 21.88 -4.39 15.73
CA GLU A 239 22.94 -5.12 15.02
C GLU A 239 22.67 -5.25 13.53
N ARG A 240 21.42 -5.50 13.14
CA ARG A 240 21.06 -5.78 11.74
C ARG A 240 20.82 -4.55 10.90
N TYR A 241 20.25 -3.50 11.50
CA TYR A 241 19.75 -2.33 10.77
C TYR A 241 20.26 -1.00 11.31
N ASP A 242 21.08 -1.01 12.36
CA ASP A 242 21.61 0.21 13.01
C ASP A 242 20.48 1.16 13.44
N TYR A 243 19.48 0.59 14.13
CA TYR A 243 18.37 1.33 14.74
C TYR A 243 18.56 1.53 16.23
#